data_AF-A0A3R6YYA7-F1
#
_entry.id   AF-A0A3R6YYA7-F1
#
_cell.length_a   1.000
_cell.length_b   1.000
_cell.length_c   1.000
_cell.angle_alpha   90.00
_cell.angle_beta   90.00
_cell.angle_gamma   90.00
#
_symmetry.space_group_name_H-M   'P 1'
#
loop_
_entity.id
_entity.type
_entity.pdbx_description
1 polymer ?
#
loop_
_entity_poly.entity_id
_entity_poly.type
_entity_poly.pdbx_seq_one_letter_code
_entity_poly.pdbx_strand_id
1 'polypeptide(L)'
;MTILGYPILLVLTILKHDFIVSIFSPAAHESIKKHPKYKDASLWGRVWSAPVGQLYLQGGLEYQLQEGYCMPTTLRNVLKSIKSVDAKDIPEAKRGPSVPEKYAAKIDAIGHTVSTVVFGSDGYIAFVEALKLANDPNYRVALNFLRSPVFGINRPSFAPHNLLMALAGGHFSNIVGYLEDEDLVAVFDVNHTYGPYLVESRRLFDAVNAHDFQSGKTRGLIVSQLH
;
A
#
# COMPACT_ATOMS: atom_id res chain seq x y z
N MET A 1 -32.59 -6.06 3.24
CA MET A 1 -32.49 -7.22 2.32
C MET A 1 -31.18 -7.94 2.60
N THR A 2 -31.26 -8.99 3.41
CA THR A 2 -30.14 -9.48 4.23
C THR A 2 -30.18 -11.01 4.24
N ILE A 3 -30.12 -11.63 3.06
CA ILE A 3 -30.23 -13.10 2.94
C ILE A 3 -29.11 -13.72 2.07
N LEU A 4 -28.50 -12.97 1.14
CA LEU A 4 -27.40 -13.49 0.30
C LEU A 4 -25.98 -13.32 0.89
N GLY A 5 -25.79 -12.51 1.94
CA GLY A 5 -24.46 -12.27 2.53
C GLY A 5 -23.92 -13.45 3.36
N TYR A 6 -24.82 -14.13 4.09
CA TYR A 6 -24.45 -15.24 4.97
C TYR A 6 -23.96 -16.49 4.23
N PRO A 7 -24.58 -16.93 3.11
CA PRO A 7 -24.08 -18.08 2.35
C PRO A 7 -22.69 -17.82 1.74
N ILE A 8 -22.42 -16.61 1.26
CA ILE A 8 -21.12 -16.26 0.66
C ILE A 8 -20.03 -16.23 1.71
N LEU A 9 -20.29 -15.61 2.87
CA LEU A 9 -19.35 -15.64 4.00
C LEU A 9 -19.11 -17.08 4.48
N LEU A 10 -20.16 -17.89 4.63
CA LEU A 10 -20.08 -19.29 5.04
C LEU A 10 -19.23 -20.10 4.06
N VAL A 11 -19.49 -19.96 2.74
CA VAL A 11 -18.73 -20.60 1.67
C VAL A 11 -17.27 -20.14 1.68
N LEU A 12 -16.99 -18.85 1.90
CA LEU A 12 -15.61 -18.34 2.02
C LEU A 12 -14.92 -18.85 3.28
N THR A 13 -15.59 -18.93 4.43
CA THR A 13 -15.02 -19.55 5.65
C THR A 13 -14.72 -21.03 5.46
N ILE A 14 -15.55 -21.77 4.72
CA ILE A 14 -15.37 -23.21 4.51
C ILE A 14 -14.33 -23.50 3.41
N LEU A 15 -14.36 -22.77 2.29
CA LEU A 15 -13.53 -23.06 1.10
C LEU A 15 -12.26 -22.20 1.00
N LYS A 16 -12.20 -21.09 1.74
CA LYS A 16 -11.10 -20.10 1.72
C LYS A 16 -10.75 -19.65 3.14
N HIS A 17 -10.68 -20.61 4.06
CA HIS A 17 -10.41 -20.39 5.48
C HIS A 17 -9.18 -19.50 5.72
N ASP A 18 -8.06 -19.79 5.05
CA ASP A 18 -6.80 -19.04 5.23
C ASP A 18 -6.91 -17.57 4.79
N PHE A 19 -7.68 -17.31 3.73
CA PHE A 19 -7.99 -15.94 3.29
C PHE A 19 -8.76 -15.19 4.39
N ILE A 20 -9.82 -15.81 4.94
CA ILE A 20 -10.63 -15.22 6.00
C ILE A 20 -9.80 -14.98 7.27
N VAL A 21 -9.05 -15.97 7.74
CA VAL A 21 -8.22 -15.82 8.96
C VAL A 21 -7.16 -14.73 8.79
N SER A 22 -6.52 -14.66 7.62
CA SER A 22 -5.50 -13.63 7.33
C SER A 22 -6.05 -12.19 7.37
N ILE A 23 -7.36 -12.02 7.22
CA ILE A 23 -8.00 -10.70 7.21
C ILE A 23 -8.61 -10.37 8.58
N PHE A 24 -9.38 -11.28 9.17
CA PHE A 24 -10.20 -10.96 10.34
C PHE A 24 -9.38 -10.76 11.62
N SER A 25 -8.34 -11.56 11.85
CA SER A 25 -7.52 -11.41 13.07
C SER A 25 -6.80 -10.04 13.10
N PRO A 26 -6.05 -9.64 12.05
CA PRO A 26 -5.43 -8.31 12.03
C PRO A 26 -6.43 -7.15 11.96
N ALA A 27 -7.57 -7.33 11.28
CA ALA A 27 -8.59 -6.30 11.15
C ALA A 27 -9.44 -6.07 12.42
N ALA A 28 -9.34 -6.96 13.42
CA ALA A 28 -9.97 -6.80 14.73
C ALA A 28 -9.23 -5.79 15.62
N HIS A 29 -7.96 -5.54 15.34
CA HIS A 29 -7.18 -4.54 16.08
C HIS A 29 -7.71 -3.13 15.84
N GLU A 30 -7.44 -2.25 16.82
CA GLU A 30 -7.83 -0.86 16.76
C GLU A 30 -7.20 -0.12 15.56
N SER A 31 -7.95 0.86 15.04
CA SER A 31 -7.50 1.70 13.93
C SER A 31 -6.26 2.51 14.32
N ILE A 32 -5.25 2.55 13.45
CA ILE A 32 -4.09 3.44 13.67
C ILE A 32 -4.47 4.90 13.76
N LYS A 33 -5.66 5.32 13.30
CA LYS A 33 -6.16 6.70 13.48
C LYS A 33 -6.21 7.16 14.94
N LYS A 34 -6.25 6.21 15.89
CA LYS A 34 -6.22 6.49 17.33
C LYS A 34 -4.80 6.44 17.91
N HIS A 35 -3.82 5.96 17.15
CA HIS A 35 -2.43 5.93 17.56
C HIS A 35 -1.88 7.37 17.60
N PRO A 36 -1.21 7.80 18.69
CA PRO A 36 -0.76 9.19 18.84
C PRO A 36 0.21 9.63 17.73
N LYS A 37 0.99 8.69 17.18
CA LYS A 37 1.99 9.00 16.13
C LYS A 37 1.42 8.99 14.71
N TYR A 38 0.15 8.63 14.49
CA TYR A 38 -0.46 8.43 13.16
C TYR A 38 -0.22 9.57 12.16
N LYS A 39 -0.27 10.82 12.63
CA LYS A 39 -0.03 12.03 11.84
C LYS A 39 0.85 13.02 12.59
N ASP A 40 1.80 12.53 13.39
CA ASP A 40 2.69 13.39 14.16
C ASP A 40 3.50 14.32 13.24
N ALA A 41 3.37 15.63 13.45
CA ALA A 41 3.97 16.63 12.59
C ALA A 41 5.50 16.66 12.68
N SER A 42 6.08 16.36 13.84
CA SER A 42 7.54 16.34 14.03
C SER A 42 8.18 15.18 13.29
N LEU A 43 7.54 14.00 13.34
CA LEU A 43 7.98 12.81 12.63
C LEU A 43 7.83 12.97 11.11
N TRP A 44 6.73 13.58 10.65
CA TRP A 44 6.60 13.96 9.25
C TRP A 44 7.64 15.00 8.82
N GLY A 45 8.00 15.94 9.69
CA GLY A 45 9.10 16.87 9.46
C GLY A 45 10.42 16.16 9.18
N ARG A 46 10.72 15.07 9.92
CA ARG A 46 11.90 14.22 9.68
C ARG A 46 11.83 13.53 8.32
N VAL A 47 10.69 12.90 8.00
CA VAL A 47 10.47 12.20 6.71
C VAL A 47 10.66 13.16 5.54
N TRP A 48 10.06 14.34 5.60
CA TRP A 48 10.16 15.34 4.54
C TRP A 48 11.53 15.97 4.43
N SER A 49 12.29 16.06 5.53
CA SER A 49 13.67 16.56 5.48
C SER A 49 14.66 15.55 4.92
N ALA A 50 14.31 14.26 4.86
CA ALA A 50 15.17 13.23 4.32
C ALA A 50 15.31 13.34 2.79
N PRO A 51 16.42 12.85 2.20
CA PRO A 51 16.65 12.93 0.76
C PRO A 51 15.50 12.37 -0.09
N VAL A 52 14.97 11.19 0.23
CA VAL A 52 13.85 10.58 -0.51
C VAL A 52 12.55 11.38 -0.35
N GLY A 53 12.27 11.87 0.86
CA GLY A 53 11.10 12.74 1.11
C GLY A 53 11.13 14.00 0.24
N GLN A 54 12.30 14.64 0.11
CA GLN A 54 12.48 15.79 -0.77
C GLN A 54 12.25 15.46 -2.26
N LEU A 55 12.65 14.28 -2.71
CA LEU A 55 12.44 13.84 -4.10
C LEU A 55 10.94 13.71 -4.42
N TYR A 56 10.14 13.18 -3.48
CA TYR A 56 8.69 13.12 -3.65
C TYR A 56 8.03 14.50 -3.60
N LEU A 57 8.47 15.39 -2.71
CA LEU A 57 7.94 16.75 -2.63
C LEU A 57 8.22 17.55 -3.91
N GLN A 58 9.43 17.46 -4.44
CA GLN A 58 9.83 18.12 -5.69
C GLN A 58 9.06 17.59 -6.91
N GLY A 59 8.74 16.29 -6.92
CA GLY A 59 7.94 15.67 -7.97
C GLY A 59 6.46 16.09 -7.99
N GLY A 60 5.96 16.70 -6.91
CA GLY A 60 4.56 17.11 -6.79
C GLY A 60 3.61 15.91 -6.65
N LEU A 61 3.56 15.34 -5.44
CA LEU A 61 2.67 14.24 -5.07
C LEU A 61 1.21 14.52 -5.44
N GLU A 62 0.55 13.53 -6.01
CA GLU A 62 -0.84 13.55 -6.44
C GLU A 62 -1.70 12.62 -5.58
N TYR A 63 -2.95 13.02 -5.36
CA TYR A 63 -4.01 12.14 -4.86
C TYR A 63 -4.77 11.50 -6.02
N GLN A 64 -5.30 10.31 -5.80
CA GLN A 64 -6.12 9.60 -6.77
C GLN A 64 -7.42 10.37 -7.02
N LEU A 65 -7.79 10.47 -8.29
CA LEU A 65 -9.00 11.21 -8.69
C LEU A 65 -10.29 10.53 -8.19
N GLN A 66 -10.32 9.19 -8.20
CA GLN A 66 -11.49 8.40 -7.79
C GLN A 66 -11.10 6.95 -7.45
N GLU A 67 -12.04 6.16 -6.96
CA GLU A 67 -11.80 4.74 -6.63
C GLU A 67 -11.34 3.92 -7.85
N GLY A 68 -10.36 3.04 -7.63
CA GLY A 68 -9.67 2.29 -8.71
C GLY A 68 -8.56 3.06 -9.46
N TYR A 69 -8.18 4.27 -9.01
CA TYR A 69 -7.02 5.03 -9.51
C TYR A 69 -5.80 4.95 -8.57
N CYS A 70 -5.86 4.17 -7.50
CA CYS A 70 -4.78 4.07 -6.52
C CYS A 70 -3.45 3.64 -7.16
N MET A 71 -3.48 2.58 -7.97
CA MET A 71 -2.29 2.07 -8.66
C MET A 71 -1.67 3.10 -9.63
N PRO A 72 -2.39 3.66 -10.62
CA PRO A 72 -1.80 4.60 -11.55
C PRO A 72 -1.32 5.89 -10.85
N THR A 73 -1.98 6.34 -9.79
CA THR A 73 -1.53 7.51 -9.02
C THR A 73 -0.23 7.20 -8.27
N THR A 74 -0.14 6.02 -7.65
CA THR A 74 1.08 5.56 -6.99
C THR A 74 2.25 5.49 -7.98
N LEU A 75 2.01 4.94 -9.17
CA LEU A 75 3.00 4.86 -10.26
C LEU A 75 3.49 6.24 -10.67
N ARG A 76 2.56 7.18 -10.91
CA ARG A 76 2.89 8.55 -11.27
C ARG A 76 3.72 9.24 -10.19
N ASN A 77 3.33 9.11 -8.92
CA ASN A 77 4.10 9.66 -7.80
C ASN A 77 5.52 9.10 -7.73
N VAL A 78 5.70 7.79 -7.98
CA VAL A 78 7.04 7.21 -8.08
C VAL A 78 7.81 7.82 -9.24
N LEU A 79 7.26 7.81 -10.46
CA LEU A 79 7.94 8.34 -11.66
C LEU A 79 8.33 9.81 -11.51
N LYS A 80 7.42 10.65 -10.97
CA LYS A 80 7.67 12.06 -10.67
C LYS A 80 8.82 12.30 -9.69
N SER A 81 9.08 11.35 -8.80
CA SER A 81 10.17 11.45 -7.83
C SER A 81 11.53 11.02 -8.40
N ILE A 82 11.58 10.52 -9.64
CA ILE A 82 12.80 10.08 -10.32
C ILE A 82 13.27 11.20 -11.25
N LYS A 83 14.43 11.78 -10.96
CA LYS A 83 14.94 12.96 -11.68
C LYS A 83 15.24 12.71 -13.16
N SER A 84 15.55 11.46 -13.54
CA SER A 84 15.86 11.09 -14.92
C SER A 84 14.60 10.89 -15.78
N VAL A 85 13.41 10.81 -15.18
CA VAL A 85 12.16 10.63 -15.92
C VAL A 85 11.64 11.98 -16.41
N ASP A 86 11.49 12.13 -17.72
CA ASP A 86 10.86 13.32 -18.30
C ASP A 86 9.34 13.30 -18.05
N ALA A 87 8.74 14.49 -17.85
CA ALA A 87 7.30 14.61 -17.61
C ALA A 87 6.42 14.00 -18.73
N LYS A 88 6.92 13.95 -19.96
CA LYS A 88 6.23 13.35 -21.13
C LYS A 88 6.12 11.82 -21.04
N ASP A 89 7.02 11.17 -20.30
CA ASP A 89 7.09 9.71 -20.16
C ASP A 89 6.22 9.22 -19.00
N ILE A 90 5.64 10.14 -18.22
CA ILE A 90 4.73 9.82 -17.12
C ILE A 90 3.34 9.53 -17.68
N PRO A 91 2.85 8.27 -17.61
CA PRO A 91 1.61 7.88 -18.25
C PRO A 91 0.39 8.54 -17.59
N GLU A 92 -0.63 8.81 -18.40
CA GLU A 92 -1.93 9.22 -17.89
C GLU A 92 -2.53 8.15 -16.96
N ALA A 93 -3.19 8.61 -15.89
CA ALA A 93 -3.83 7.71 -14.96
C ALA A 93 -5.08 7.07 -15.59
N LYS A 94 -5.08 5.75 -15.74
CA LYS A 94 -6.23 4.97 -16.22
C LYS A 94 -6.72 4.01 -15.15
N ARG A 95 -8.03 3.99 -14.92
CA ARG A 95 -8.68 3.09 -13.96
C ARG A 95 -8.40 1.63 -14.30
N GLY A 96 -8.20 0.80 -13.28
CA GLY A 96 -8.26 -0.64 -13.45
C GLY A 96 -7.71 -1.41 -12.26
N PRO A 97 -8.10 -2.69 -12.11
CA PRO A 97 -7.48 -3.57 -11.12
C PRO A 97 -6.00 -3.77 -11.46
N SER A 98 -5.20 -3.98 -10.42
CA SER A 98 -3.77 -4.27 -10.58
C SER A 98 -3.26 -5.10 -9.42
N VAL A 99 -2.12 -5.73 -9.66
CA VAL A 99 -1.38 -6.60 -8.74
C VAL A 99 0.09 -6.16 -8.75
N PRO A 100 0.89 -6.47 -7.71
CA PRO A 100 2.28 -6.02 -7.60
C PRO A 100 3.13 -6.27 -8.85
N GLU A 101 3.02 -7.43 -9.49
CA GLU A 101 3.82 -7.77 -10.68
C GLU A 101 3.44 -6.94 -11.90
N LYS A 102 2.15 -6.63 -12.05
CA LYS A 102 1.68 -5.73 -13.12
C LYS A 102 2.14 -4.29 -12.90
N TYR A 103 2.27 -3.87 -11.64
CA TYR A 103 2.86 -2.57 -11.32
C TYR A 103 4.36 -2.57 -11.67
N ALA A 104 5.11 -3.58 -11.20
CA ALA A 104 6.55 -3.72 -11.46
C ALA A 104 6.86 -3.70 -12.97
N ALA A 105 6.15 -4.53 -13.76
CA ALA A 105 6.33 -4.56 -15.21
C ALA A 105 6.02 -3.22 -15.88
N LYS A 106 5.05 -2.45 -15.34
CA LYS A 106 4.67 -1.15 -15.91
C LYS A 106 5.70 -0.06 -15.63
N ILE A 107 6.25 -0.01 -14.42
CA ILE A 107 7.26 1.00 -14.09
C ILE A 107 8.57 0.70 -14.83
N ASP A 108 8.98 -0.56 -14.89
CA ASP A 108 10.21 -0.96 -15.59
C ASP A 108 10.11 -0.75 -17.11
N ALA A 109 8.91 -0.89 -17.68
CA ALA A 109 8.67 -0.60 -19.10
C ALA A 109 8.88 0.89 -19.47
N ILE A 110 8.93 1.80 -18.50
CA ILE A 110 9.31 3.21 -18.75
C ILE A 110 10.82 3.33 -19.00
N GLY A 111 11.63 2.38 -18.53
CA GLY A 111 13.05 2.28 -18.86
C GLY A 111 14.00 3.03 -17.92
N HIS A 112 13.59 3.29 -16.67
CA HIS A 112 14.41 3.95 -15.66
C HIS A 112 14.63 3.10 -14.39
N THR A 113 13.99 1.93 -14.34
CA THR A 113 14.00 1.08 -13.15
C THR A 113 14.10 -0.40 -13.50
N VAL A 114 14.62 -1.16 -12.53
CA VAL A 114 14.42 -2.61 -12.43
C VAL A 114 13.74 -2.89 -11.09
N SER A 115 12.59 -3.55 -11.13
CA SER A 115 11.75 -3.76 -9.97
C SER A 115 11.73 -5.21 -9.50
N THR A 116 11.80 -5.38 -8.18
CA THR A 116 11.54 -6.66 -7.51
C THR A 116 10.30 -6.52 -6.64
N VAL A 117 9.50 -7.58 -6.56
CA VAL A 117 8.35 -7.65 -5.65
C VAL A 117 8.73 -8.48 -4.43
N VAL A 118 8.53 -7.92 -3.25
CA VAL A 118 8.62 -8.63 -1.97
C VAL A 118 7.21 -8.85 -1.46
N PHE A 119 6.76 -10.09 -1.52
CA PHE A 119 5.44 -10.50 -1.09
C PHE A 119 5.38 -10.68 0.43
N GLY A 120 4.18 -10.55 1.01
CA GLY A 120 3.99 -10.83 2.44
C GLY A 120 4.36 -12.27 2.81
N SER A 121 4.18 -13.21 1.88
CA SER A 121 4.58 -14.61 2.02
C SER A 121 6.09 -14.83 2.08
N ASP A 122 6.91 -13.84 1.68
CA ASP A 122 8.37 -13.89 1.82
C ASP A 122 8.81 -13.63 3.28
N GLY A 123 7.87 -13.21 4.13
CA GLY A 123 8.06 -13.07 5.56
C GLY A 123 8.47 -11.67 6.01
N TYR A 124 8.39 -11.47 7.33
CA TYR A 124 8.58 -10.16 7.95
C TYR A 124 10.00 -9.61 7.79
N ILE A 125 11.02 -10.48 7.79
CA ILE A 125 12.42 -10.07 7.63
C ILE A 125 12.64 -9.45 6.24
N ALA A 126 12.25 -10.16 5.18
CA ALA A 126 12.36 -9.67 3.81
C ALA A 126 11.56 -8.37 3.61
N PHE A 127 10.38 -8.27 4.23
CA PHE A 127 9.58 -7.06 4.22
C PHE A 127 10.32 -5.87 4.85
N VAL A 128 10.94 -6.03 6.02
CA VAL A 128 11.68 -4.94 6.68
C VAL A 128 12.95 -4.57 5.89
N GLU A 129 13.66 -5.53 5.31
CA GLU A 129 14.81 -5.26 4.43
C GLU A 129 14.39 -4.41 3.22
N ALA A 130 13.24 -4.73 2.61
CA ALA A 130 12.67 -3.93 1.53
C ALA A 130 12.21 -2.54 1.99
N LEU A 131 11.68 -2.39 3.21
CA LEU A 131 11.29 -1.07 3.76
C LEU A 131 12.49 -0.14 3.91
N LYS A 132 13.66 -0.66 4.33
CA LYS A 132 14.88 0.15 4.51
C LYS A 132 15.33 0.81 3.22
N LEU A 133 15.08 0.18 2.07
CA LEU A 133 15.38 0.76 0.76
C LEU A 133 14.53 2.01 0.46
N ALA A 134 13.43 2.24 1.17
CA ALA A 134 12.66 3.48 1.03
C ALA A 134 13.41 4.74 1.51
N ASN A 135 14.51 4.57 2.25
CA ASN A 135 15.39 5.67 2.66
C ASN A 135 16.56 5.92 1.69
N ASP A 136 16.80 5.02 0.74
CA ASP A 136 17.89 5.12 -0.22
C ASP A 136 17.44 5.87 -1.49
N PRO A 137 18.10 6.99 -1.87
CA PRO A 137 17.78 7.74 -3.09
C PRO A 137 17.83 6.94 -4.40
N ASN A 138 18.53 5.80 -4.44
CA ASN A 138 18.62 4.90 -5.59
C ASN A 138 17.43 3.94 -5.71
N TYR A 139 16.46 4.01 -4.80
CA TYR A 139 15.29 3.13 -4.80
C TYR A 139 13.99 3.92 -4.63
N ARG A 140 12.90 3.37 -5.15
CA ARG A 140 11.54 3.82 -4.83
C ARG A 140 10.71 2.61 -4.43
N VAL A 141 9.98 2.75 -3.33
CA VAL A 141 9.17 1.67 -2.78
C VAL A 141 7.70 2.02 -2.89
N ALA A 142 6.96 1.22 -3.66
CA ALA A 142 5.51 1.24 -3.72
C ALA A 142 4.94 0.10 -2.88
N LEU A 143 3.72 0.30 -2.38
CA LEU A 143 3.04 -0.60 -1.46
C LEU A 143 1.74 -1.07 -2.09
N ASN A 144 1.52 -2.38 -2.12
CA ASN A 144 0.19 -2.97 -2.28
C ASN A 144 -0.22 -3.65 -0.97
N PHE A 145 -1.40 -3.30 -0.45
CA PHE A 145 -1.82 -3.75 0.89
C PHE A 145 -3.33 -3.77 1.04
N LEU A 146 -3.82 -4.46 2.07
CA LEU A 146 -5.22 -4.41 2.47
C LEU A 146 -5.39 -3.35 3.57
N ARG A 147 -6.35 -2.42 3.41
CA ARG A 147 -6.52 -1.34 4.39
C ARG A 147 -7.06 -1.80 5.74
N SER A 148 -7.85 -2.87 5.80
CA SER A 148 -8.52 -3.30 7.04
C SER A 148 -7.56 -3.73 8.17
N PRO A 149 -6.46 -4.46 7.89
CA PRO A 149 -5.38 -4.65 8.86
C PRO A 149 -4.70 -3.37 9.35
N VAL A 150 -4.88 -2.21 8.72
CA VAL A 150 -4.31 -0.93 9.17
C VAL A 150 -5.34 -0.11 9.96
N PHE A 151 -6.55 -0.01 9.41
CA PHE A 151 -7.57 0.91 9.90
C PHE A 151 -8.70 0.27 10.71
N GLY A 152 -8.71 -1.06 10.80
CA GLY A 152 -9.80 -1.83 11.40
C GLY A 152 -11.07 -1.84 10.54
N ILE A 153 -12.02 -2.69 10.90
CA ILE A 153 -13.37 -2.73 10.29
C ILE A 153 -14.33 -2.01 11.25
N ASN A 154 -14.35 -0.68 11.21
CA ASN A 154 -15.05 0.09 12.25
C ASN A 154 -16.58 0.02 12.18
N ARG A 155 -17.18 -0.44 11.06
CA ARG A 155 -18.61 -0.78 10.97
C ARG A 155 -18.81 -1.83 9.88
N PRO A 156 -19.35 -3.02 10.18
CA PRO A 156 -19.91 -3.83 9.12
C PRO A 156 -21.12 -3.06 8.58
N SER A 157 -20.95 -2.34 7.48
CA SER A 157 -22.06 -2.20 6.56
C SER A 157 -22.35 -3.63 6.09
N PHE A 158 -23.31 -4.30 6.73
CA PHE A 158 -23.76 -5.65 6.36
C PHE A 158 -24.36 -5.72 4.94
N ALA A 159 -24.35 -4.61 4.20
CA ALA A 159 -24.47 -4.64 2.74
C ALA A 159 -23.28 -5.45 2.16
N PRO A 160 -23.53 -6.60 1.51
CA PRO A 160 -22.49 -7.56 1.14
C PRO A 160 -21.35 -6.98 0.30
N HIS A 161 -21.63 -5.97 -0.55
CA HIS A 161 -20.62 -5.33 -1.40
C HIS A 161 -19.60 -4.50 -0.59
N ASN A 162 -20.04 -3.78 0.45
CA ASN A 162 -19.15 -2.96 1.29
C ASN A 162 -18.25 -3.83 2.16
N LEU A 163 -18.78 -4.96 2.65
CA LEU A 163 -18.01 -5.94 3.39
C LEU A 163 -16.98 -6.62 2.48
N LEU A 164 -17.36 -7.02 1.26
CA LEU A 164 -16.43 -7.60 0.29
C LEU A 164 -15.32 -6.61 -0.09
N MET A 165 -15.63 -5.33 -0.31
CA MET A 165 -14.62 -4.31 -0.58
C MET A 165 -13.72 -4.04 0.64
N ALA A 166 -14.26 -4.05 1.87
CA ALA A 166 -13.46 -3.88 3.08
C ALA A 166 -12.53 -5.08 3.37
N LEU A 167 -12.92 -6.28 2.94
CA LEU A 167 -12.15 -7.51 3.16
C LEU A 167 -11.21 -7.84 1.98
N ALA A 168 -11.57 -7.49 0.75
CA ALA A 168 -10.83 -7.88 -0.45
C ALA A 168 -10.25 -6.71 -1.25
N GLY A 169 -10.67 -5.47 -0.98
CA GLY A 169 -10.22 -4.27 -1.70
C GLY A 169 -8.77 -3.91 -1.39
N GLY A 170 -7.85 -4.40 -2.21
CA GLY A 170 -6.45 -3.99 -2.17
C GLY A 170 -6.29 -2.51 -2.51
N HIS A 171 -5.24 -1.89 -1.97
CA HIS A 171 -4.90 -0.50 -2.22
C HIS A 171 -3.43 -0.37 -2.61
N PHE A 172 -3.11 0.65 -3.39
CA PHE A 172 -1.74 1.02 -3.73
C PHE A 172 -1.39 2.38 -3.12
N SER A 173 -0.18 2.53 -2.62
CA SER A 173 0.32 3.79 -2.05
C SER A 173 1.85 3.88 -2.15
N ASN A 174 2.39 5.07 -1.92
CA ASN A 174 3.84 5.30 -1.92
C ASN A 174 4.37 5.14 -0.49
N ILE A 175 5.52 4.48 -0.33
CA ILE A 175 6.33 4.60 0.88
C ILE A 175 7.35 5.71 0.61
N VAL A 176 7.29 6.75 1.43
CA VAL A 176 8.08 7.98 1.26
C VAL A 176 9.21 8.10 2.29
N GLY A 177 9.31 7.14 3.20
CA GLY A 177 10.40 6.98 4.15
C GLY A 177 10.10 5.92 5.21
N TYR A 178 11.12 5.53 5.95
CA TYR A 178 11.01 4.62 7.09
C TYR A 178 11.85 5.16 8.27
N LEU A 179 11.19 5.53 9.36
CA LEU A 179 11.83 5.98 10.59
C LEU A 179 12.23 4.76 11.42
N GLU A 180 13.40 4.19 11.12
CA GLU A 180 13.88 2.93 11.72
C GLU A 180 13.98 2.96 13.24
N ASP A 181 14.37 4.11 13.82
CA ASP A 181 14.48 4.32 15.27
C ASP A 181 13.13 4.35 15.99
N GLU A 182 12.06 4.68 15.27
CA GLU A 182 10.69 4.74 15.78
C GLU A 182 9.85 3.51 15.38
N ASP A 183 10.38 2.64 14.51
CA ASP A 183 9.66 1.58 13.81
C ASP A 183 8.41 2.10 13.06
N LEU A 184 8.52 3.25 12.38
CA LEU A 184 7.38 3.87 11.68
C LEU A 184 7.61 4.04 10.18
N VAL A 185 6.75 3.41 9.40
CA VAL A 185 6.70 3.55 7.95
C VAL A 185 5.86 4.76 7.57
N ALA A 186 6.43 5.67 6.78
CA ALA A 186 5.75 6.82 6.24
C ALA A 186 5.06 6.47 4.93
N VAL A 187 3.74 6.28 4.99
CA VAL A 187 2.92 5.95 3.84
C VAL A 187 2.22 7.22 3.35
N PHE A 188 2.47 7.59 2.10
CA PHE A 188 1.65 8.55 1.40
C PHE A 188 0.49 7.82 0.73
N ASP A 189 -0.65 7.76 1.43
CA ASP A 189 -1.86 7.17 0.88
C ASP A 189 -2.48 8.10 -0.15
N VAL A 190 -2.46 7.66 -1.40
CA VAL A 190 -2.99 8.41 -2.54
C VAL A 190 -4.49 8.64 -2.46
N ASN A 191 -5.22 7.99 -1.55
CA ASN A 191 -6.59 8.33 -1.23
C ASN A 191 -6.63 9.49 -0.22
N HIS A 192 -7.06 10.67 -0.68
CA HIS A 192 -7.11 11.89 0.14
C HIS A 192 -7.93 11.76 1.44
N THR A 193 -8.89 10.84 1.52
CA THR A 193 -9.67 10.58 2.76
C THR A 193 -8.79 10.04 3.88
N TYR A 194 -7.72 9.32 3.54
CA TYR A 194 -6.71 8.85 4.48
C TYR A 194 -5.55 9.84 4.54
N GLY A 195 -4.99 10.18 3.36
CA GLY A 195 -3.81 11.02 3.23
C GLY A 195 -2.55 10.39 3.82
N PRO A 196 -1.46 11.16 3.97
CA PRO A 196 -0.23 10.65 4.57
C PRO A 196 -0.44 10.21 6.01
N TYR A 197 0.13 9.06 6.39
CA TYR A 197 0.17 8.58 7.77
C TYR A 197 1.43 7.76 8.10
N LEU A 198 1.69 7.64 9.41
CA LEU A 198 2.71 6.78 9.98
C LEU A 198 2.05 5.52 10.54
N VAL A 199 2.70 4.37 10.30
CA VAL A 199 2.23 3.05 10.74
C VAL A 199 3.42 2.19 11.14
N GLU A 200 3.25 1.37 12.18
CA GLU A 200 4.27 0.43 12.63
C GLU A 200 4.57 -0.60 11.54
N SER A 201 5.84 -0.99 11.36
CA SER A 201 6.19 -1.92 10.28
C SER A 201 5.48 -3.26 10.42
N ARG A 202 5.29 -3.78 11.65
CA ARG A 202 4.52 -5.01 11.89
C ARG A 202 3.05 -4.88 11.50
N ARG A 203 2.44 -3.73 11.81
CA ARG A 203 1.05 -3.44 11.46
C ARG A 203 0.87 -3.36 9.94
N LEU A 204 1.84 -2.78 9.25
CA LEU A 204 1.86 -2.72 7.79
C LEU A 204 2.15 -4.10 7.16
N PHE A 205 3.02 -4.91 7.76
CA PHE A 205 3.29 -6.26 7.30
C PHE A 205 2.03 -7.12 7.31
N ASP A 206 1.21 -7.06 8.36
CA ASP A 206 -0.07 -7.81 8.39
C ASP A 206 -0.99 -7.41 7.23
N ALA A 207 -0.96 -6.14 6.83
CA ALA A 207 -1.71 -5.62 5.68
C ALA A 207 -1.19 -6.13 4.33
N VAL A 208 0.11 -6.32 4.21
CA VAL A 208 0.80 -6.85 3.03
C VAL A 208 0.65 -8.38 2.96
N ASN A 209 0.71 -9.07 4.10
CA ASN A 209 0.57 -10.51 4.22
C ASN A 209 -0.88 -11.01 4.04
N ALA A 210 -1.85 -10.11 3.99
CA ALA A 210 -3.21 -10.47 3.60
C ALA A 210 -3.25 -10.95 2.14
N HIS A 211 -3.97 -12.04 1.89
CA HIS A 211 -4.13 -12.60 0.55
C HIS A 211 -4.98 -11.69 -0.35
N ASP A 212 -4.55 -11.50 -1.59
CA ASP A 212 -5.33 -10.87 -2.64
C ASP A 212 -6.23 -11.91 -3.32
N PHE A 213 -7.53 -11.61 -3.36
CA PHE A 213 -8.54 -12.49 -3.94
C PHE A 213 -8.33 -12.69 -5.46
N GLN A 214 -7.80 -11.67 -6.16
CA GLN A 214 -7.66 -11.73 -7.63
C GLN A 214 -6.48 -12.59 -8.07
N SER A 215 -5.32 -12.45 -7.42
CA SER A 215 -4.11 -13.19 -7.78
C SER A 215 -3.97 -14.52 -7.04
N GLY A 216 -4.62 -14.68 -5.88
CA GLY A 216 -4.39 -15.82 -4.98
C GLY A 216 -3.03 -15.77 -4.25
N LYS A 217 -2.24 -14.71 -4.43
CA LYS A 217 -0.99 -14.45 -3.71
C LYS A 217 -1.22 -13.48 -2.55
N THR A 218 -0.25 -13.37 -1.66
CA THR A 218 -0.20 -12.23 -0.73
C THR A 218 0.06 -10.95 -1.51
N ARG A 219 -0.20 -9.79 -0.88
CA ARG A 219 0.16 -8.49 -1.45
C ARG A 219 1.66 -8.25 -1.25
N GLY A 220 2.18 -7.09 -1.65
CA GLY A 220 3.63 -6.90 -1.64
C GLY A 220 4.11 -5.45 -1.67
N LEU A 221 5.37 -5.29 -1.31
CA LEU A 221 6.16 -4.12 -1.65
C LEU A 221 6.73 -4.30 -3.05
N ILE A 222 6.74 -3.22 -3.83
CA ILE A 222 7.44 -3.17 -5.10
C ILE A 222 8.62 -2.24 -4.90
N VAL A 223 9.82 -2.82 -4.99
CA VAL A 223 11.10 -2.15 -4.82
C VAL A 223 11.68 -1.91 -6.20
N SER A 224 11.68 -0.65 -6.63
CA SER A 224 12.19 -0.22 -7.93
C SER A 224 13.57 0.40 -7.75
N GLN A 225 14.62 -0.30 -8.22
CA GLN A 225 15.98 0.22 -8.25
C GLN A 225 16.16 1.11 -9.48
N LEU A 226 16.74 2.29 -9.31
CA LEU A 226 17.02 3.24 -10.39
C LEU A 226 18.32 2.86 -11.11
N HIS A 227 18.43 3.18 -12.41
CA HIS A 227 19.67 3.05 -13.19
C HIS A 227 19.86 4.21 -14.17
#